data_AF-A0A838EIN6-F1
#
_entry.id   AF-A0A838EIN6-F1
#
_cell.length_a   1.000
_cell.length_b   1.000
_cell.length_c   1.000
_cell.angle_alpha   90.00
_cell.angle_beta   90.00
_cell.angle_gamma   90.00
#
_symmetry.space_group_name_H-M   'P 1'
#
loop_
_entity.id
_entity.type
_entity.pdbx_description
1 polymer ?
#
loop_
_entity_poly.entity_id
_entity_poly.type
_entity_poly.pdbx_seq_one_letter_code
_entity_poly.pdbx_strand_id
1 'polypeptide(L)'
;ATQAEQEMAKYTFTSHSINNARLAPHFVRYVIDNVLVPLIGAQALEDGGYSIYTTLDLTLEKKVEQVVYDHLYKPTYDPFLPYAQYGSLYQTHNVNNGAAVVMNPYNGEILAMDGSAKYGMNTATVRGQDNVALEARQPGSSFKPIVYATDFEMGWYPAMIVPDHKTTYPVKTDTGYYQPQNYDFTYHTTYPMTIRTAVANSYNIPAIDGLMYASIGNVQNMAGRLGLNGIANLKPSQTGPSMAIGSKEVSLLDMTSAYSTFANKGVHVPETSILEITNNEGQPIYKYNETHPQGKRALREDVSFLVSSILSDKTARYHEFSQGNPLELDRPAAAKTGTTDSFRDNWTMGYTPYLTVGTWAGNSDNSIMGGAIGITGAAPIWHDIMEYASQRYHFPPNDFTKPADVHAGTVSAITGLLPHPGEPAVTDWFIDGTMPTMMSNYTVNNNPRKNCNGKRNCQQPQQGGGLFPNPIIGLNP
;
A
#
# COMPACT_ATOMS: atom_id res chain seq x y z
N ALA A 1 47.27 30.65 -15.54
CA ALA A 1 46.74 32.00 -15.29
C ALA A 1 46.22 32.62 -16.59
N THR A 2 47.10 32.98 -17.54
CA THR A 2 46.73 33.64 -18.80
C THR A 2 45.76 32.83 -19.68
N GLN A 3 45.89 31.50 -19.68
CA GLN A 3 44.98 30.61 -20.39
C GLN A 3 43.56 30.61 -19.79
N ALA A 4 43.47 30.60 -18.46
CA ALA A 4 42.19 30.67 -17.74
C ALA A 4 41.51 32.05 -17.91
N GLU A 5 42.27 33.14 -17.97
CA GLU A 5 41.73 34.47 -18.30
C GLU A 5 41.15 34.52 -19.72
N GLN A 6 41.84 33.91 -20.69
CA GLN A 6 41.36 33.84 -22.07
C GLN A 6 40.11 32.96 -22.23
N GLU A 7 39.95 31.94 -21.40
CA GLU A 7 38.74 31.12 -21.36
C GLU A 7 37.57 31.84 -20.67
N MET A 8 37.79 32.48 -19.52
CA MET A 8 36.75 33.28 -18.86
C MET A 8 36.26 34.43 -19.74
N ALA A 9 37.15 35.07 -20.51
CA ALA A 9 36.78 36.15 -21.42
C ALA A 9 35.85 35.70 -22.57
N LYS A 10 35.81 34.39 -22.88
CA LYS A 10 34.91 33.79 -23.88
C LYS A 10 33.61 33.28 -23.26
N TYR A 11 33.57 33.10 -21.94
CA TYR A 11 32.42 32.57 -21.25
C TYR A 11 31.41 33.69 -20.95
N THR A 12 30.20 33.56 -21.49
CA THR A 12 29.12 34.50 -21.19
C THR A 12 28.42 34.02 -19.92
N PHE A 13 28.59 34.75 -18.82
CA PHE A 13 27.85 34.47 -17.59
C PHE A 13 26.36 34.79 -17.77
N THR A 14 25.54 33.75 -17.85
CA THR A 14 24.08 33.88 -17.80
C THR A 14 23.68 34.11 -16.35
N SER A 15 23.36 35.36 -16.00
CA SER A 15 22.73 35.63 -14.71
C SER A 15 21.29 35.12 -14.75
N HIS A 16 21.01 34.08 -13.98
CA HIS A 16 19.63 33.68 -13.72
C HIS A 16 19.09 34.63 -12.65
N SER A 17 17.96 35.29 -12.92
CA SER A 17 17.28 36.04 -11.86
C SER A 17 16.98 35.05 -10.74
N ILE A 18 17.52 35.29 -9.54
CA ILE A 18 17.21 34.46 -8.38
C ILE A 18 15.75 34.73 -8.04
N ASN A 19 14.86 33.88 -8.56
CA ASN A 19 13.49 33.84 -8.10
C ASN A 19 13.55 33.19 -6.72
N ASN A 20 13.46 33.98 -5.65
CA ASN A 20 13.60 33.52 -4.26
C ASN A 20 12.52 32.53 -3.80
N ALA A 21 11.61 32.11 -4.68
CA ALA A 21 10.60 31.11 -4.38
C ALA A 21 11.25 29.72 -4.30
N ARG A 22 11.30 29.13 -3.09
CA ARG A 22 11.65 27.72 -2.89
C ARG A 22 10.49 26.85 -3.34
N LEU A 23 10.53 26.38 -4.58
CA LEU A 23 9.54 25.47 -5.14
C LEU A 23 9.95 24.02 -4.84
N ALA A 24 8.99 23.15 -4.49
CA ALA A 24 9.20 21.73 -4.22
C ALA A 24 10.38 21.45 -3.26
N PRO A 25 10.45 22.14 -2.10
CA PRO A 25 11.67 22.16 -1.28
C PRO A 25 12.05 20.76 -0.76
N HIS A 26 11.08 19.89 -0.52
CA HIS A 26 11.31 18.50 -0.08
C HIS A 26 11.96 17.66 -1.17
N PHE A 27 11.41 17.68 -2.39
CA PHE A 27 12.01 17.01 -3.55
C PHE A 27 13.41 17.55 -3.87
N VAL A 28 13.58 18.88 -3.90
CA VAL A 28 14.89 19.51 -4.17
C VAL A 28 15.92 19.08 -3.14
N ARG A 29 15.56 19.05 -1.85
CA ARG A 29 16.48 18.61 -0.80
C ARG A 29 16.83 17.13 -0.93
N TYR A 30 15.85 16.27 -1.22
CA TYR A 30 16.08 14.85 -1.52
C TYR A 30 17.07 14.67 -2.68
N VAL A 31 16.86 15.37 -3.80
CA VAL A 31 17.76 15.30 -4.95
C VAL A 31 19.19 15.71 -4.57
N ILE A 32 19.35 16.80 -3.81
CA ILE A 32 20.66 17.26 -3.36
C ILE A 32 21.33 16.22 -2.45
N ASP A 33 20.66 15.81 -1.38
CA ASP A 33 21.27 15.03 -0.30
C ASP A 33 21.44 13.55 -0.67
N ASN A 34 20.45 12.97 -1.36
CA ASN A 34 20.39 11.53 -1.62
C ASN A 34 20.92 11.14 -3.00
N VAL A 35 21.02 12.08 -3.96
CA VAL A 35 21.45 11.76 -5.32
C VAL A 35 22.71 12.53 -5.72
N LEU A 36 22.66 13.86 -5.67
CA LEU A 36 23.75 14.70 -6.21
C LEU A 36 25.00 14.65 -5.31
N VAL A 37 24.87 14.87 -4.00
CA VAL A 37 26.02 14.83 -3.09
C VAL A 37 26.75 13.48 -3.15
N PRO A 38 26.06 12.32 -3.13
CA PRO A 38 26.72 11.03 -3.32
C PRO A 38 27.36 10.84 -4.70
N LEU A 39 26.77 11.38 -5.77
CA LEU A 39 27.23 11.18 -7.14
C LEU A 39 28.41 12.08 -7.54
N ILE A 40 28.32 13.38 -7.22
CA ILE A 40 29.27 14.40 -7.68
C ILE A 40 30.09 15.04 -6.55
N GLY A 41 29.66 14.91 -5.29
CA GLY A 41 30.30 15.52 -4.13
C GLY A 41 29.81 16.94 -3.83
N ALA A 42 29.69 17.28 -2.54
CA ALA A 42 29.10 18.55 -2.10
C ALA A 42 29.85 19.80 -2.60
N GLN A 43 31.19 19.82 -2.50
CA GLN A 43 31.99 20.97 -2.96
C GLN A 43 31.85 21.18 -4.47
N ALA A 44 31.90 20.07 -5.24
CA ALA A 44 31.76 20.16 -6.69
C ALA A 44 30.38 20.68 -7.05
N LEU A 45 29.31 20.21 -6.40
CA LEU A 45 27.93 20.67 -6.63
C LEU A 45 27.79 22.19 -6.39
N GLU A 46 28.43 22.72 -5.35
CA GLU A 46 28.38 24.15 -5.00
C GLU A 46 29.13 25.02 -6.02
N ASP A 47 30.32 24.59 -6.46
CA ASP A 47 31.21 25.40 -7.31
C ASP A 47 31.06 25.14 -8.82
N GLY A 48 30.49 24.00 -9.20
CA GLY A 48 30.61 23.42 -10.53
C GLY A 48 29.65 23.96 -11.59
N GLY A 49 28.64 24.74 -11.20
CA GLY A 49 27.69 25.35 -12.13
C GLY A 49 26.88 24.36 -12.97
N TYR A 50 26.47 23.23 -12.39
CA TYR A 50 25.72 22.18 -13.09
C TYR A 50 24.30 22.62 -13.49
N SER A 51 23.82 22.09 -14.61
CA SER A 51 22.38 22.08 -14.94
C SER A 51 21.80 20.70 -14.67
N ILE A 52 20.73 20.64 -13.89
CA ILE A 52 20.11 19.40 -13.43
C ILE A 52 18.65 19.39 -13.87
N TYR A 53 18.29 18.41 -14.68
CA TYR A 53 16.93 18.16 -15.14
C TYR A 53 16.37 17.00 -14.33
N THR A 54 15.24 17.21 -13.67
CA THR A 54 14.63 16.25 -12.75
C THR A 54 13.34 15.68 -13.32
N THR A 55 12.82 14.66 -12.65
CA THR A 55 11.54 14.01 -12.99
C THR A 55 10.31 14.77 -12.50
N LEU A 56 10.50 15.83 -11.72
CA LEU A 56 9.43 16.54 -11.02
C LEU A 56 8.49 17.23 -12.01
N ASP A 57 7.20 16.91 -11.95
CA ASP A 57 6.17 17.74 -12.55
C ASP A 57 5.75 18.82 -11.54
N LEU A 58 6.29 20.03 -11.70
CA LEU A 58 6.01 21.15 -10.80
C LEU A 58 4.52 21.52 -10.69
N THR A 59 3.72 21.25 -11.72
CA THR A 59 2.28 21.53 -11.66
C THR A 59 1.56 20.50 -10.80
N LEU A 60 1.93 19.22 -10.96
CA LEU A 60 1.45 18.15 -10.09
C LEU A 60 1.90 18.38 -8.64
N GLU A 61 3.17 18.69 -8.42
CA GLU A 61 3.74 18.96 -7.10
C GLU A 61 2.94 20.03 -6.34
N LYS A 62 2.69 21.19 -6.96
CA LYS A 62 1.90 22.27 -6.34
C LYS A 62 0.49 21.80 -5.96
N LYS A 63 -0.10 20.92 -6.77
CA LYS A 63 -1.42 20.37 -6.47
C LYS A 63 -1.35 19.35 -5.34
N VAL A 64 -0.31 18.53 -5.27
CA VAL A 64 -0.07 17.60 -4.15
C VAL A 64 0.10 18.37 -2.85
N GLU A 65 0.99 19.36 -2.80
CA GLU A 65 1.18 20.25 -1.63
C GLU A 65 -0.14 20.90 -1.21
N GLN A 66 -0.93 21.37 -2.19
CA GLN A 66 -2.25 21.95 -1.91
C GLN A 66 -3.21 20.93 -1.31
N VAL A 67 -3.33 19.73 -1.89
CA VAL A 67 -4.27 18.70 -1.43
C VAL A 67 -3.93 18.24 -0.02
N VAL A 68 -2.64 17.99 0.26
CA VAL A 68 -2.16 17.64 1.62
C VAL A 68 -2.54 18.75 2.62
N TYR A 69 -2.21 20.01 2.31
CA TYR A 69 -2.55 21.13 3.19
C TYR A 69 -4.05 21.30 3.39
N ASP A 70 -4.84 21.20 2.31
CA ASP A 70 -6.28 21.46 2.32
C ASP A 70 -7.02 20.42 3.19
N HIS A 71 -6.71 19.13 3.08
CA HIS A 71 -7.31 18.10 3.94
C HIS A 71 -6.95 18.26 5.43
N LEU A 72 -5.74 18.74 5.72
CA LEU A 72 -5.29 18.92 7.10
C LEU A 72 -5.83 20.19 7.76
N TYR A 73 -5.94 21.30 7.00
CA TYR A 73 -6.12 22.65 7.55
C TYR A 73 -7.32 23.42 7.03
N LYS A 74 -8.00 22.98 5.96
CA LYS A 74 -9.25 23.61 5.52
C LYS A 74 -10.45 22.79 6.02
N PRO A 75 -11.55 23.46 6.38
CA PRO A 75 -12.83 22.78 6.50
C PRO A 75 -13.22 22.26 5.11
N THR A 76 -13.12 20.96 4.92
CA THR A 76 -13.61 20.29 3.72
C THR A 76 -14.92 19.58 4.06
N TYR A 77 -15.87 19.64 3.15
CA TYR A 77 -16.98 18.69 3.16
C TYR A 77 -16.37 17.35 2.72
N ASP A 78 -16.31 16.38 3.63
CA ASP A 78 -15.92 15.02 3.29
C ASP A 78 -17.17 14.28 2.79
N PRO A 79 -17.33 14.06 1.47
CA PRO A 79 -18.49 13.36 0.93
C PRO A 79 -18.54 11.89 1.35
N PHE A 80 -17.45 11.36 1.90
CA PHE A 80 -17.27 9.95 2.25
C PHE A 80 -17.62 9.63 3.71
N LEU A 81 -17.92 10.65 4.52
CA LEU A 81 -18.36 10.54 5.91
C LEU A 81 -19.79 11.10 6.06
N PRO A 82 -20.85 10.27 5.91
CA PRO A 82 -22.23 10.73 5.66
C PRO A 82 -22.94 11.50 6.81
N TYR A 83 -22.23 11.86 7.89
CA TYR A 83 -22.77 12.64 9.01
C TYR A 83 -21.82 13.74 9.53
N ALA A 84 -20.80 14.10 8.76
CA ALA A 84 -19.67 14.87 9.23
C ALA A 84 -19.48 16.21 8.48
N GLN A 85 -19.97 17.31 9.04
CA GLN A 85 -19.24 18.58 8.90
C GLN A 85 -18.17 18.59 9.98
N TYR A 86 -16.97 18.11 9.66
CA TYR A 86 -15.83 18.27 10.56
C TYR A 86 -15.05 19.53 10.19
N GLY A 87 -14.59 20.24 11.21
CA GLY A 87 -13.44 21.13 11.03
C GLY A 87 -12.25 20.33 10.49
N SER A 88 -11.29 21.03 9.92
CA SER A 88 -10.02 20.47 9.42
C SER A 88 -9.40 19.42 10.36
N LEU A 89 -8.76 18.37 9.82
CA LEU A 89 -8.26 17.22 10.59
C LEU A 89 -7.37 17.61 11.78
N TYR A 90 -6.61 18.71 11.69
CA TYR A 90 -5.78 19.21 12.80
C TYR A 90 -6.62 19.60 14.03
N GLN A 91 -7.85 20.10 13.84
CA GLN A 91 -8.74 20.53 14.92
C GLN A 91 -9.52 19.36 15.51
N THR A 92 -10.01 18.47 14.65
CA THR A 92 -10.99 17.44 15.01
C THR A 92 -10.34 16.14 15.45
N HIS A 93 -9.15 15.84 14.93
CA HIS A 93 -8.48 14.55 15.12
C HIS A 93 -6.99 14.70 15.46
N ASN A 94 -6.50 15.89 15.79
CA ASN A 94 -5.09 16.14 16.11
C ASN A 94 -4.13 15.58 15.03
N VAL A 95 -4.48 15.73 13.75
CA VAL A 95 -3.62 15.35 12.62
C VAL A 95 -3.03 16.62 12.04
N ASN A 96 -1.75 16.88 12.33
CA ASN A 96 -1.13 18.16 11.99
C ASN A 96 -0.24 18.09 10.75
N ASN A 97 0.28 16.91 10.41
CA ASN A 97 1.20 16.75 9.30
C ASN A 97 0.72 15.69 8.31
N GLY A 98 1.27 15.76 7.09
CA GLY A 98 1.02 14.81 6.03
C GLY A 98 2.13 14.87 4.99
N ALA A 99 2.25 13.79 4.22
CA ALA A 99 3.22 13.64 3.15
C ALA A 99 2.62 12.82 2.02
N ALA A 100 3.12 13.02 0.80
CA ALA A 100 2.67 12.31 -0.38
C ALA A 100 3.83 12.10 -1.37
N VAL A 101 3.87 10.91 -1.98
CA VAL A 101 4.81 10.57 -3.05
C VAL A 101 4.00 10.06 -4.24
N VAL A 102 4.30 10.60 -5.43
CA VAL A 102 3.68 10.18 -6.69
C VAL A 102 4.76 9.62 -7.60
N MET A 103 4.58 8.39 -8.05
CA MET A 103 5.55 7.69 -8.91
C MET A 103 4.91 7.14 -10.19
N ASN A 104 5.69 7.17 -11.27
CA ASN A 104 5.40 6.38 -12.45
C ASN A 104 5.95 4.95 -12.24
N PRO A 105 5.07 3.92 -12.24
CA PRO A 105 5.50 2.56 -11.93
C PRO A 105 6.34 1.89 -13.02
N TYR A 106 6.28 2.37 -14.27
CA TYR A 106 6.99 1.77 -15.40
C TYR A 106 8.47 2.17 -15.45
N ASN A 107 8.79 3.42 -15.13
CA ASN A 107 10.14 3.98 -15.22
C ASN A 107 10.70 4.47 -13.88
N GLY A 108 9.96 4.34 -12.77
CA GLY A 108 10.42 4.70 -11.43
C GLY A 108 10.49 6.21 -11.17
N GLU A 109 10.05 7.05 -12.10
CA GLU A 109 10.14 8.51 -11.94
C GLU A 109 9.31 9.00 -10.76
N ILE A 110 9.93 9.80 -9.89
CA ILE A 110 9.24 10.52 -8.82
C ILE A 110 8.67 11.81 -9.42
N LEU A 111 7.36 11.84 -9.65
CA LEU A 111 6.66 12.95 -10.30
C LEU A 111 6.31 14.07 -9.32
N ALA A 112 6.13 13.73 -8.04
CA ALA A 112 5.89 14.66 -6.93
C ALA A 112 6.34 14.05 -5.59
N MET A 113 6.85 14.88 -4.68
CA MET A 113 7.27 14.50 -3.32
C MET A 113 7.05 15.67 -2.34
N ASP A 114 5.92 15.62 -1.65
CA ASP A 114 5.64 16.51 -0.52
C ASP A 114 5.93 15.80 0.81
N GLY A 115 6.81 16.37 1.62
CA GLY A 115 7.27 15.82 2.89
C GLY A 115 6.56 16.38 4.13
N SER A 116 5.71 17.40 3.98
CA SER A 116 5.04 18.03 5.12
C SER A 116 3.82 18.83 4.70
N ALA A 117 2.86 19.02 5.60
CA ALA A 117 1.69 19.86 5.37
C ALA A 117 2.03 21.31 4.95
N LYS A 118 3.13 21.86 5.47
CA LYS A 118 3.62 23.18 5.08
C LYS A 118 5.09 23.35 5.43
N TYR A 119 5.94 23.51 4.41
CA TYR A 119 7.40 23.60 4.58
C TYR A 119 7.87 24.63 5.62
N GLY A 120 7.23 25.80 5.66
CA GLY A 120 7.59 26.88 6.58
C GLY A 120 7.06 26.74 8.02
N MET A 121 6.29 25.69 8.33
CA MET A 121 5.65 25.52 9.64
C MET A 121 6.50 24.67 10.58
N ASN A 122 7.19 25.32 11.53
CA ASN A 122 8.16 24.65 12.42
C ASN A 122 7.62 24.38 13.83
N THR A 123 6.40 23.87 13.94
CA THR A 123 5.85 23.36 15.21
C THR A 123 6.37 21.94 15.48
N ALA A 124 6.34 21.48 16.72
CA ALA A 124 6.77 20.11 17.06
C ALA A 124 5.98 19.03 16.29
N THR A 125 4.69 19.28 16.06
CA THR A 125 3.77 18.36 15.38
C THR A 125 3.90 18.36 13.85
N VAL A 126 4.49 19.39 13.24
CA VAL A 126 4.65 19.51 11.78
C VAL A 126 6.10 19.37 11.33
N ARG A 127 7.04 20.07 11.98
CA ARG A 127 8.46 20.12 11.59
C ARG A 127 8.64 20.26 10.08
N GLY A 128 8.01 21.28 9.46
CA GLY A 128 7.79 21.32 8.02
C GLY A 128 9.03 21.25 7.11
N GLN A 129 10.23 21.47 7.64
CA GLN A 129 11.46 21.31 6.88
C GLN A 129 11.97 19.86 6.85
N ASP A 130 11.50 19.02 7.77
CA ASP A 130 11.77 17.59 7.81
C ASP A 130 10.92 16.93 6.70
N ASN A 131 11.55 16.06 5.92
CA ASN A 131 10.87 15.35 4.84
C ASN A 131 10.37 13.99 5.35
N VAL A 132 9.11 13.96 5.82
CA VAL A 132 8.51 12.73 6.36
C VAL A 132 8.37 11.64 5.30
N ALA A 133 8.40 11.96 4.01
CA ALA A 133 8.38 10.95 2.95
C ALA A 133 9.62 10.02 3.00
N LEU A 134 10.71 10.46 3.62
CA LEU A 134 11.96 9.71 3.79
C LEU A 134 12.14 9.14 5.21
N GLU A 135 11.28 9.50 6.15
CA GLU A 135 11.39 9.06 7.54
C GLU A 135 10.85 7.65 7.75
N ALA A 136 11.51 6.89 8.62
CA ALA A 136 11.05 5.57 9.02
C ALA A 136 9.80 5.70 9.92
N ARG A 137 8.67 5.17 9.44
CA ARG A 137 7.36 5.21 10.11
C ARG A 137 6.68 3.85 9.99
N GLN A 138 5.80 3.49 10.92
CA GLN A 138 5.12 2.19 10.88
C GLN A 138 4.02 2.20 9.81
N PRO A 139 4.09 1.34 8.77
CA PRO A 139 3.13 1.33 7.66
C PRO A 139 1.76 0.73 8.03
N GLY A 140 1.70 0.02 9.17
CA GLY A 140 0.51 -0.67 9.62
C GLY A 140 -0.01 -1.68 8.58
N SER A 141 -1.33 -1.79 8.48
CA SER A 141 -1.99 -2.72 7.56
C SER A 141 -1.65 -2.53 6.06
N SER A 142 -0.99 -1.45 5.65
CA SER A 142 -0.50 -1.32 4.27
C SER A 142 0.63 -2.31 3.94
N PHE A 143 1.22 -2.96 4.94
CA PHE A 143 2.20 -4.04 4.74
C PHE A 143 1.56 -5.38 4.32
N LYS A 144 0.27 -5.60 4.60
CA LYS A 144 -0.41 -6.89 4.36
C LYS A 144 -0.29 -7.41 2.93
N PRO A 145 -0.43 -6.60 1.87
CA PRO A 145 -0.27 -7.10 0.50
C PRO A 145 1.08 -7.76 0.20
N ILE A 146 2.14 -7.39 0.93
CA ILE A 146 3.47 -8.03 0.80
C ILE A 146 3.44 -9.45 1.39
N VAL A 147 2.73 -9.64 2.52
CA VAL A 147 2.50 -10.96 3.13
C VAL A 147 1.71 -11.82 2.15
N TYR A 148 0.55 -11.35 1.70
CA TYR A 148 -0.31 -12.14 0.82
C TYR A 148 0.30 -12.40 -0.57
N ALA A 149 1.12 -11.49 -1.11
CA ALA A 149 1.91 -11.78 -2.31
C ALA A 149 2.86 -12.97 -2.10
N THR A 150 3.46 -13.08 -0.91
CA THR A 150 4.29 -14.23 -0.54
C THR A 150 3.45 -15.51 -0.45
N ASP A 151 2.28 -15.43 0.19
CA ASP A 151 1.37 -16.58 0.31
C ASP A 151 0.88 -17.09 -1.05
N PHE A 152 0.54 -16.17 -1.97
CA PHE A 152 0.13 -16.49 -3.33
C PHE A 152 1.26 -17.11 -4.16
N GLU A 153 2.51 -16.67 -3.98
CA GLU A 153 3.67 -17.36 -4.58
C GLU A 153 3.80 -18.80 -4.07
N MET A 154 3.32 -19.08 -2.85
CA MET A 154 3.35 -20.39 -2.19
C MET A 154 2.09 -21.23 -2.42
N GLY A 155 1.13 -20.75 -3.21
CA GLY A 155 -0.03 -21.52 -3.67
C GLY A 155 -1.36 -21.19 -2.97
N TRP A 156 -1.40 -20.19 -2.09
CA TRP A 156 -2.69 -19.63 -1.65
C TRP A 156 -3.43 -18.99 -2.83
N TYR A 157 -4.75 -18.86 -2.70
CA TYR A 157 -5.60 -18.25 -3.73
C TYR A 157 -6.71 -17.39 -3.09
N PRO A 158 -7.20 -16.34 -3.78
CA PRO A 158 -8.15 -15.36 -3.24
C PRO A 158 -9.42 -15.95 -2.60
N ALA A 159 -9.97 -17.03 -3.18
CA ALA A 159 -11.17 -17.70 -2.65
C ALA A 159 -10.93 -18.67 -1.49
N MET A 160 -9.67 -18.86 -1.06
CA MET A 160 -9.37 -19.75 0.06
C MET A 160 -10.04 -19.22 1.34
N ILE A 161 -10.61 -20.13 2.13
CA ILE A 161 -11.29 -19.77 3.37
C ILE A 161 -10.25 -19.67 4.48
N VAL A 162 -10.22 -18.51 5.14
CA VAL A 162 -9.32 -18.20 6.26
C VAL A 162 -10.15 -17.84 7.50
N PRO A 163 -9.73 -18.29 8.69
CA PRO A 163 -10.47 -18.02 9.90
C PRO A 163 -10.07 -16.66 10.50
N ASP A 164 -10.99 -16.02 11.21
CA ASP A 164 -10.73 -14.81 11.97
C ASP A 164 -11.28 -14.97 13.39
N HIS A 165 -10.54 -15.71 14.22
CA HIS A 165 -10.91 -16.02 15.60
C HIS A 165 -9.80 -15.63 16.56
N LYS A 166 -10.08 -15.70 17.87
CA LYS A 166 -9.07 -15.45 18.90
C LYS A 166 -7.92 -16.46 18.78
N THR A 167 -6.77 -15.99 18.29
CA THR A 167 -5.56 -16.78 18.10
C THR A 167 -4.48 -16.37 19.10
N THR A 168 -3.76 -17.36 19.64
CA THR A 168 -2.59 -17.13 20.50
C THR A 168 -1.35 -17.62 19.78
N TYR A 169 -0.42 -16.70 19.52
CA TYR A 169 0.84 -17.02 18.85
C TYR A 169 1.92 -17.31 19.90
N PRO A 170 2.82 -18.30 19.66
CA PRO A 170 3.82 -18.75 20.64
C PRO A 170 5.02 -17.78 20.76
N VAL A 171 4.74 -16.47 20.81
CA VAL A 171 5.72 -15.39 21.02
C VAL A 171 5.45 -14.77 22.37
N LYS A 172 6.45 -14.80 23.26
CA LYS A 172 6.33 -14.23 24.61
C LYS A 172 6.28 -12.71 24.55
N THR A 173 5.40 -12.14 25.36
CA THR A 173 5.27 -10.72 25.66
C THR A 173 5.38 -10.52 27.17
N ASP A 174 5.46 -9.28 27.64
CA ASP A 174 5.49 -8.97 29.08
C ASP A 174 4.24 -9.46 29.82
N THR A 175 3.12 -9.64 29.11
CA THR A 175 1.81 -10.02 29.65
C THR A 175 1.40 -11.46 29.32
N GLY A 176 2.28 -12.24 28.69
CA GLY A 176 2.02 -13.65 28.35
C GLY A 176 2.45 -14.01 26.93
N TYR A 177 1.50 -14.46 26.12
CA TYR A 177 1.72 -14.76 24.70
C TYR A 177 1.04 -13.72 23.83
N TYR A 178 1.58 -13.51 22.63
CA TYR A 178 1.02 -12.54 21.68
C TYR A 178 -0.40 -12.95 21.25
N GLN A 179 -1.38 -12.11 21.58
CA GLN A 179 -2.80 -12.25 21.26
C GLN A 179 -3.30 -10.97 20.59
N PRO A 180 -3.13 -10.84 19.26
CA PRO A 180 -3.60 -9.68 18.51
C PRO A 180 -5.13 -9.64 18.44
N GLN A 181 -5.66 -8.47 18.12
CA GLN A 181 -7.08 -8.24 17.85
C GLN A 181 -7.23 -7.57 16.48
N ASN A 182 -8.41 -7.67 15.87
CA ASN A 182 -8.77 -6.79 14.78
C ASN A 182 -8.96 -5.36 15.30
N TYR A 183 -8.90 -4.42 14.36
CA TYR A 183 -9.04 -3.00 14.65
C TYR A 183 -10.36 -2.67 15.36
N ASP A 184 -11.45 -3.33 14.96
CA ASP A 184 -12.80 -3.18 15.51
C ASP A 184 -13.00 -3.93 16.84
N PHE A 185 -11.98 -4.60 17.35
CA PHE A 185 -12.01 -5.45 18.53
C PHE A 185 -12.96 -6.65 18.44
N THR A 186 -13.37 -7.04 17.23
CA THR A 186 -14.24 -8.20 17.00
C THR A 186 -13.55 -9.28 16.16
N TYR A 187 -14.19 -10.45 16.08
CA TYR A 187 -13.72 -11.60 15.31
C TYR A 187 -14.83 -11.99 14.33
N HIS A 188 -14.53 -11.97 13.04
CA HIS A 188 -15.48 -12.13 11.94
C HIS A 188 -15.74 -13.61 11.64
N THR A 189 -16.34 -14.30 12.60
CA THR A 189 -16.61 -15.75 12.56
C THR A 189 -18.03 -16.12 12.13
N THR A 190 -18.87 -15.12 11.85
CA THR A 190 -20.30 -15.33 11.52
C THR A 190 -20.51 -15.92 10.13
N TYR A 191 -19.50 -15.87 9.27
CA TYR A 191 -19.51 -16.47 7.94
C TYR A 191 -18.10 -16.97 7.59
N PRO A 192 -17.97 -17.99 6.73
CA PRO A 192 -16.67 -18.38 6.17
C PRO A 192 -16.12 -17.23 5.32
N MET A 193 -14.89 -16.82 5.60
CA MET A 193 -14.30 -15.63 4.99
C MET A 193 -13.22 -16.01 3.98
N THR A 194 -13.28 -15.42 2.80
CA THR A 194 -12.25 -15.60 1.76
C THR A 194 -11.03 -14.72 2.04
N ILE A 195 -9.86 -15.08 1.51
CA ILE A 195 -8.68 -14.19 1.51
C ILE A 195 -9.00 -12.84 0.84
N ARG A 196 -9.75 -12.84 -0.27
CA ARG A 196 -10.21 -11.60 -0.91
C ARG A 196 -10.92 -10.67 0.08
N THR A 197 -11.90 -11.20 0.81
CA THR A 197 -12.61 -10.45 1.84
C THR A 197 -11.68 -10.02 2.97
N ALA A 198 -10.81 -10.90 3.45
CA ALA A 198 -9.90 -10.61 4.56
C ALA A 198 -8.90 -9.49 4.26
N VAL A 199 -8.32 -9.50 3.05
CA VAL A 199 -7.38 -8.48 2.58
C VAL A 199 -8.11 -7.16 2.35
N ALA A 200 -9.26 -7.20 1.65
CA ALA A 200 -10.03 -6.00 1.28
C ALA A 200 -10.55 -5.24 2.52
N ASN A 201 -10.98 -5.97 3.56
CA ASN A 201 -11.41 -5.39 4.85
C ASN A 201 -10.29 -5.27 5.87
N SER A 202 -9.05 -5.63 5.49
CA SER A 202 -7.88 -5.43 6.32
C SER A 202 -7.93 -6.12 7.69
N TYR A 203 -8.43 -7.35 7.77
CA TYR A 203 -8.44 -8.09 9.05
C TYR A 203 -7.04 -8.56 9.45
N ASN A 204 -6.75 -8.52 10.75
CA ASN A 204 -5.42 -8.73 11.32
C ASN A 204 -5.08 -10.20 11.45
N ILE A 205 -6.00 -11.03 11.95
CA ILE A 205 -5.71 -12.43 12.25
C ILE A 205 -5.33 -13.21 10.98
N PRO A 206 -6.09 -13.15 9.88
CA PRO A 206 -5.72 -13.87 8.66
C PRO A 206 -4.35 -13.44 8.07
N ALA A 207 -3.98 -12.17 8.22
CA ALA A 207 -2.69 -11.68 7.74
C ALA A 207 -1.53 -12.25 8.57
N ILE A 208 -1.71 -12.37 9.89
CA ILE A 208 -0.71 -12.96 10.77
C ILE A 208 -0.60 -14.47 10.51
N ASP A 209 -1.72 -15.16 10.30
CA ASP A 209 -1.73 -16.57 9.90
C ASP A 209 -1.00 -16.77 8.55
N GLY A 210 -1.21 -15.88 7.57
CA GLY A 210 -0.46 -15.86 6.31
C GLY A 210 1.04 -15.73 6.52
N LEU A 211 1.48 -14.75 7.32
CA LEU A 211 2.90 -14.62 7.65
C LEU A 211 3.48 -15.86 8.36
N MET A 212 2.70 -16.50 9.23
CA MET A 212 3.12 -17.73 9.90
C MET A 212 3.21 -18.92 8.93
N TYR A 213 2.29 -19.01 7.96
CA TYR A 213 2.31 -19.98 6.87
C TYR A 213 3.53 -19.79 5.96
N ALA A 214 3.74 -18.57 5.45
CA ALA A 214 4.85 -18.25 4.57
C ALA A 214 6.20 -18.29 5.27
N SER A 215 6.23 -18.13 6.60
CA SER A 215 7.40 -17.79 7.42
C SER A 215 7.89 -16.35 7.25
N ILE A 216 8.42 -15.79 8.34
CA ILE A 216 9.02 -14.45 8.38
C ILE A 216 10.12 -14.30 7.32
N GLY A 217 10.96 -15.32 7.11
CA GLY A 217 12.08 -15.25 6.18
C GLY A 217 11.66 -15.07 4.73
N ASN A 218 10.60 -15.76 4.29
CA ASN A 218 10.07 -15.59 2.93
C ASN A 218 9.41 -14.23 2.74
N VAL A 219 8.69 -13.74 3.75
CA VAL A 219 8.10 -12.38 3.72
C VAL A 219 9.19 -11.30 3.68
N GLN A 220 10.29 -11.46 4.44
CA GLN A 220 11.45 -10.56 4.36
C GLN A 220 12.12 -10.61 2.99
N ASN A 221 12.24 -11.80 2.40
CA ASN A 221 12.77 -11.94 1.05
C ASN A 221 11.89 -11.25 0.01
N MET A 222 10.56 -11.43 0.07
CA MET A 222 9.61 -10.70 -0.78
C MET A 222 9.77 -9.19 -0.60
N ALA A 223 9.80 -8.70 0.65
CA ALA A 223 10.00 -7.28 0.95
C ALA A 223 11.29 -6.73 0.31
N GLY A 224 12.40 -7.48 0.39
CA GLY A 224 13.67 -7.10 -0.26
C GLY A 224 13.59 -7.06 -1.79
N ARG A 225 12.91 -8.02 -2.41
CA ARG A 225 12.66 -8.02 -3.87
C ARG A 225 11.86 -6.79 -4.33
N LEU A 226 10.98 -6.28 -3.46
CA LEU A 226 10.17 -5.06 -3.67
C LEU A 226 10.90 -3.75 -3.31
N GLY A 227 12.18 -3.80 -2.90
CA GLY A 227 12.97 -2.62 -2.55
C GLY A 227 12.97 -2.25 -1.06
N LEU A 228 12.24 -2.97 -0.20
CA LEU A 228 12.17 -2.71 1.25
C LEU A 228 13.38 -3.29 2.00
N ASN A 229 14.57 -2.80 1.69
CA ASN A 229 15.84 -3.31 2.22
C ASN A 229 15.93 -3.25 3.74
N GLY A 230 15.31 -2.24 4.38
CA GLY A 230 15.24 -2.14 5.83
C GLY A 230 14.55 -3.33 6.49
N ILE A 231 13.46 -3.83 5.88
CA ILE A 231 12.71 -5.01 6.33
C ILE A 231 13.50 -6.30 6.06
N ALA A 232 14.06 -6.42 4.85
CA ALA A 232 14.84 -7.59 4.44
C ALA A 232 16.05 -7.85 5.36
N ASN A 233 16.63 -6.80 5.93
CA ASN A 233 17.82 -6.86 6.77
C ASN A 233 17.53 -6.96 8.28
N LEU A 234 16.25 -7.01 8.70
CA LEU A 234 15.92 -7.19 10.12
C LEU A 234 16.45 -8.54 10.62
N LYS A 235 17.10 -8.51 11.78
CA LYS A 235 17.58 -9.72 12.46
C LYS A 235 16.40 -10.48 13.07
N PRO A 236 16.51 -11.80 13.31
CA PRO A 236 15.45 -12.58 13.96
C PRO A 236 14.94 -11.96 15.26
N SER A 237 15.82 -11.36 16.07
CA SER A 237 15.48 -10.66 17.32
C SER A 237 14.64 -9.40 17.14
N GLN A 238 14.55 -8.87 15.92
CA GLN A 238 13.78 -7.69 15.56
C GLN A 238 12.49 -8.06 14.83
N THR A 239 12.21 -9.33 14.59
CA THR A 239 11.05 -9.82 13.83
C THR A 239 10.07 -10.56 14.73
N GLY A 240 8.84 -10.72 14.24
CA GLY A 240 7.79 -11.46 14.93
C GLY A 240 6.46 -11.40 14.16
N PRO A 241 5.42 -12.08 14.65
CA PRO A 241 4.12 -12.17 13.96
C PRO A 241 3.46 -10.81 13.69
N SER A 242 3.70 -9.81 14.56
CA SER A 242 3.20 -8.45 14.36
C SER A 242 3.75 -7.76 13.11
N MET A 243 4.81 -8.29 12.49
CA MET A 243 5.30 -7.77 11.21
C MET A 243 4.24 -7.87 10.11
N ALA A 244 3.33 -8.86 10.18
CA ALA A 244 2.26 -9.03 9.20
C ALA A 244 1.30 -7.83 9.12
N ILE A 245 1.20 -7.10 10.23
CA ILE A 245 0.35 -5.92 10.37
C ILE A 245 1.17 -4.63 10.39
N GLY A 246 2.42 -4.66 9.91
CA GLY A 246 3.25 -3.48 9.68
C GLY A 246 3.86 -2.86 10.94
N SER A 247 4.28 -3.68 11.91
CA SER A 247 4.96 -3.20 13.12
C SER A 247 6.42 -2.78 12.91
N LYS A 248 6.92 -2.82 11.67
CA LYS A 248 8.30 -2.50 11.29
C LYS A 248 8.30 -1.29 10.38
N GLU A 249 9.19 -0.35 10.69
CA GLU A 249 9.20 0.96 10.05
C GLU A 249 9.78 0.90 8.63
N VAL A 250 9.19 1.68 7.73
CA VAL A 250 9.63 1.91 6.35
C VAL A 250 9.44 3.38 6.01
N SER A 251 10.13 3.88 4.99
CA SER A 251 9.85 5.21 4.45
C SER A 251 8.64 5.18 3.51
N LEU A 252 7.98 6.33 3.33
CA LEU A 252 6.87 6.45 2.38
C LEU A 252 7.33 6.27 0.94
N LEU A 253 8.52 6.79 0.61
CA LEU A 253 9.15 6.57 -0.69
C LEU A 253 9.35 5.08 -0.97
N ASP A 254 9.96 4.32 -0.05
CA ASP A 254 10.22 2.89 -0.23
C ASP A 254 8.91 2.11 -0.39
N MET A 255 7.89 2.42 0.40
CA MET A 255 6.60 1.75 0.32
C MET A 255 5.86 2.08 -0.99
N THR A 256 5.99 3.31 -1.49
CA THR A 256 5.42 3.72 -2.79
C THR A 256 6.14 3.02 -3.96
N SER A 257 7.46 2.88 -3.86
CA SER A 257 8.28 2.12 -4.80
C SER A 257 7.92 0.63 -4.80
N ALA A 258 7.68 0.04 -3.62
CA ALA A 258 7.20 -1.33 -3.49
C ALA A 258 5.83 -1.54 -4.16
N TYR A 259 4.86 -0.64 -3.92
CA TYR A 259 3.54 -0.72 -4.56
C TYR A 259 3.58 -0.50 -6.07
N SER A 260 4.52 0.29 -6.56
CA SER A 260 4.76 0.47 -8.00
C SER A 260 5.12 -0.84 -8.70
N THR A 261 5.71 -1.78 -7.97
CA THR A 261 5.98 -3.13 -8.49
C THR A 261 4.69 -3.88 -8.82
N PHE A 262 3.64 -3.74 -8.01
CA PHE A 262 2.35 -4.38 -8.30
C PHE A 262 1.66 -3.72 -9.50
N ALA A 263 1.71 -2.39 -9.58
CA ALA A 263 1.22 -1.63 -10.73
C ALA A 263 1.94 -2.05 -12.03
N ASN A 264 3.25 -2.30 -11.93
CA ASN A 264 4.12 -2.73 -13.02
C ASN A 264 4.25 -4.26 -13.13
N LYS A 265 3.18 -5.01 -12.83
CA LYS A 265 3.06 -6.43 -13.18
C LYS A 265 4.19 -7.31 -12.61
N GLY A 266 4.65 -6.96 -11.41
CA GLY A 266 5.69 -7.67 -10.68
C GLY A 266 7.13 -7.24 -11.04
N VAL A 267 7.32 -6.21 -11.85
CA VAL A 267 8.64 -5.63 -12.16
C VAL A 267 8.92 -4.44 -11.25
N HIS A 268 9.93 -4.57 -10.39
CA HIS A 268 10.38 -3.49 -9.53
C HIS A 268 11.38 -2.62 -10.29
N VAL A 269 11.07 -1.34 -10.42
CA VAL A 269 11.94 -0.34 -11.03
C VAL A 269 12.35 0.63 -9.92
N PRO A 270 13.65 0.77 -9.61
CA PRO A 270 14.11 1.70 -8.59
C PRO A 270 13.68 3.13 -8.89
N GLU A 271 13.44 3.90 -7.83
CA GLU A 271 13.06 5.30 -7.94
C GLU A 271 14.12 6.14 -8.67
N THR A 272 13.66 7.04 -9.53
CA THR A 272 14.49 7.95 -10.32
C THR A 272 13.99 9.38 -10.10
N SER A 273 14.90 10.30 -9.80
CA SER A 273 14.60 11.73 -9.59
C SER A 273 15.34 12.65 -10.55
N ILE A 274 16.32 12.12 -11.29
CA ILE A 274 17.17 12.87 -12.23
C ILE A 274 17.00 12.29 -13.62
N LEU A 275 16.78 13.16 -14.61
CA LEU A 275 16.76 12.82 -16.03
C LEU A 275 18.09 13.13 -16.72
N GLU A 276 18.71 14.25 -16.38
CA GLU A 276 19.97 14.68 -17.01
C GLU A 276 20.76 15.59 -16.08
N ILE A 277 22.09 15.45 -16.09
CA ILE A 277 23.03 16.37 -15.43
C ILE A 277 24.05 16.80 -16.46
N THR A 278 24.26 18.10 -16.61
CA THR A 278 25.35 18.66 -17.42
C THR A 278 26.26 19.55 -16.58
N ASN A 279 27.54 19.63 -16.92
CA ASN A 279 28.45 20.62 -16.34
C ASN A 279 28.17 22.04 -16.88
N ASN A 280 28.93 23.02 -16.40
CA ASN A 280 28.90 24.41 -16.85
C ASN A 280 29.24 24.59 -18.35
N GLU A 281 29.94 23.66 -18.97
CA GLU A 281 30.22 23.65 -20.41
C GLU A 281 29.11 22.99 -21.25
N GLY A 282 28.04 22.50 -20.61
CA GLY A 282 26.96 21.77 -21.28
C GLY A 282 27.29 20.32 -21.64
N GLN A 283 28.40 19.77 -21.13
CA GLN A 283 28.75 18.37 -21.33
C GLN A 283 27.92 17.46 -20.40
N PRO A 284 27.33 16.37 -20.91
CA PRO A 284 26.52 15.46 -20.12
C PRO A 284 27.39 14.62 -19.16
N ILE A 285 27.00 14.59 -17.88
CA ILE A 285 27.60 13.77 -16.83
C ILE A 285 26.73 12.52 -16.59
N TYR A 286 25.42 12.71 -16.64
CA TYR A 286 24.44 11.67 -16.42
C TYR A 286 23.25 11.90 -17.35
N LYS A 287 22.68 10.80 -17.87
CA LYS A 287 21.44 10.81 -18.62
C LYS A 287 20.65 9.54 -18.35
N TYR A 288 19.41 9.71 -17.90
CA TYR A 288 18.48 8.62 -17.68
C TYR A 288 18.00 8.05 -19.02
N ASN A 289 17.91 6.73 -19.12
CA ASN A 289 17.38 6.05 -20.30
C ASN A 289 15.94 5.61 -20.04
N GLU A 290 14.99 6.51 -20.29
CA GLU A 290 13.55 6.28 -20.10
C GLU A 290 13.00 5.11 -20.94
N THR A 291 13.65 4.78 -22.06
CA THR A 291 13.23 3.68 -22.94
C THR A 291 13.66 2.30 -22.43
N HIS A 292 14.62 2.25 -21.49
CA HIS A 292 15.15 1.03 -20.91
C HIS A 292 15.31 1.19 -19.39
N PRO A 293 14.20 1.32 -18.64
CA PRO A 293 14.27 1.44 -17.18
C PRO A 293 14.95 0.20 -16.58
N GLN A 294 15.78 0.41 -15.56
CA GLN A 294 16.56 -0.65 -14.89
C GLN A 294 15.68 -1.48 -13.95
N GLY A 295 14.67 -2.16 -14.50
CA GLY A 295 13.72 -2.98 -13.75
C GLY A 295 14.22 -4.41 -13.51
N LYS A 296 13.83 -5.01 -12.39
CA LYS A 296 14.00 -6.43 -12.09
C LYS A 296 12.65 -7.06 -11.77
N ARG A 297 12.39 -8.25 -12.32
CA ARG A 297 11.19 -9.01 -11.93
C ARG A 297 11.32 -9.44 -10.46
N ALA A 298 10.53 -8.83 -9.60
CA ALA A 298 10.48 -9.09 -8.16
C ALA A 298 9.51 -10.22 -7.83
N LEU A 299 8.37 -10.28 -8.52
CA LEU A 299 7.38 -11.34 -8.42
C LEU A 299 6.77 -11.67 -9.79
N ARG A 300 6.09 -12.81 -9.85
CA ARG A 300 5.39 -13.24 -11.06
C ARG A 300 4.20 -12.31 -11.36
N GLU A 301 3.88 -12.16 -12.65
CA GLU A 301 2.80 -11.28 -13.11
C GLU A 301 1.42 -11.74 -12.64
N ASP A 302 1.20 -13.06 -12.58
CA ASP A 302 -0.02 -13.69 -12.05
C ASP A 302 -0.26 -13.40 -10.57
N VAL A 303 0.77 -13.46 -9.72
CA VAL A 303 0.70 -13.08 -8.30
C VAL A 303 0.41 -11.59 -8.15
N SER A 304 1.10 -10.75 -8.94
CA SER A 304 0.83 -9.31 -8.99
C SER A 304 -0.63 -9.04 -9.34
N PHE A 305 -1.18 -9.75 -10.33
CA PHE A 305 -2.58 -9.63 -10.72
C PHE A 305 -3.54 -10.07 -9.60
N LEU A 306 -3.26 -11.18 -8.88
CA LEU A 306 -4.11 -11.59 -7.76
C LEU A 306 -4.21 -10.49 -6.69
N VAL A 307 -3.06 -9.91 -6.30
CA VAL A 307 -3.01 -8.77 -5.37
C VAL A 307 -3.83 -7.60 -5.89
N SER A 308 -3.59 -7.16 -7.13
CA SER A 308 -4.31 -6.04 -7.73
C SER A 308 -5.81 -6.31 -7.82
N SER A 309 -6.21 -7.52 -8.20
CA SER A 309 -7.63 -7.92 -8.33
C SER A 309 -8.39 -7.83 -7.01
N ILE A 310 -7.73 -8.09 -5.88
CA ILE A 310 -8.33 -7.98 -4.55
C ILE A 310 -8.36 -6.51 -4.13
N LEU A 311 -7.24 -5.82 -4.28
CA LEU A 311 -7.11 -4.42 -3.86
C LEU A 311 -7.93 -3.46 -4.71
N SER A 312 -8.39 -3.85 -5.90
CA SER A 312 -9.28 -3.06 -6.76
C SER A 312 -10.77 -3.41 -6.61
N ASP A 313 -11.08 -4.45 -5.85
CA ASP A 313 -12.46 -4.86 -5.61
C ASP A 313 -13.14 -3.90 -4.63
N LYS A 314 -14.15 -3.19 -5.14
CA LYS A 314 -14.96 -2.26 -4.33
C LYS A 314 -15.89 -3.05 -3.41
N THR A 315 -16.53 -4.09 -3.93
CA THR A 315 -17.54 -4.84 -3.17
C THR A 315 -16.95 -5.66 -2.04
N ALA A 316 -15.75 -6.22 -2.24
CA ALA A 316 -15.08 -7.02 -1.23
C ALA A 316 -14.76 -6.24 0.05
N ARG A 317 -14.67 -4.90 -0.02
CA ARG A 317 -14.29 -4.05 1.12
C ARG A 317 -15.48 -3.46 1.89
N TYR A 318 -16.71 -3.80 1.52
CA TYR A 318 -17.94 -3.21 2.09
C TYR A 318 -18.32 -3.71 3.47
N HIS A 319 -17.56 -4.64 4.05
CA HIS A 319 -17.77 -5.04 5.44
C HIS A 319 -17.16 -4.02 6.41
N GLU A 320 -15.97 -3.50 6.10
CA GLU A 320 -15.26 -2.53 6.93
C GLU A 320 -15.45 -1.08 6.45
N PHE A 321 -15.53 -0.87 5.14
CA PHE A 321 -15.59 0.47 4.55
C PHE A 321 -16.93 0.69 3.85
N SER A 322 -17.61 1.80 4.14
CA SER A 322 -18.88 2.13 3.49
C SER A 322 -18.74 2.22 1.97
N GLN A 323 -19.83 1.95 1.25
CA GLN A 323 -19.89 2.19 -0.19
C GLN A 323 -19.56 3.65 -0.51
N GLY A 324 -18.78 3.86 -1.58
CA GLY A 324 -18.33 5.19 -1.99
C GLY A 324 -17.27 5.76 -1.05
N ASN A 325 -16.48 4.93 -0.36
CA ASN A 325 -15.35 5.39 0.45
C ASN A 325 -14.22 6.01 -0.41
N PRO A 326 -13.24 6.71 0.19
CA PRO A 326 -12.19 7.41 -0.56
C PRO A 326 -11.26 6.50 -1.40
N LEU A 327 -11.27 5.19 -1.18
CA LEU A 327 -10.48 4.25 -1.99
C LEU A 327 -11.15 3.94 -3.33
N GLU A 328 -12.39 4.36 -3.53
CA GLU A 328 -13.11 4.21 -4.79
C GLU A 328 -12.88 5.42 -5.69
N LEU A 329 -12.20 5.21 -6.82
CA LEU A 329 -12.05 6.22 -7.87
C LEU A 329 -13.14 6.08 -8.93
N ASP A 330 -13.18 7.06 -9.85
CA ASP A 330 -13.95 7.03 -11.11
C ASP A 330 -13.51 5.92 -12.09
N ARG A 331 -12.43 5.20 -11.75
CA ARG A 331 -11.76 4.17 -12.54
C ARG A 331 -11.29 3.00 -11.68
N PRO A 332 -10.89 1.87 -12.30
CA PRO A 332 -10.21 0.80 -11.57
C PRO A 332 -8.93 1.31 -10.90
N ALA A 333 -8.83 1.08 -9.59
CA ALA A 333 -7.67 1.43 -8.80
C ALA A 333 -7.51 0.43 -7.66
N ALA A 334 -6.29 -0.05 -7.45
CA ALA A 334 -5.94 -0.89 -6.32
C ALA A 334 -5.51 -0.01 -5.15
N ALA A 335 -6.06 -0.21 -3.96
CA ALA A 335 -5.71 0.59 -2.80
C ALA A 335 -5.78 -0.18 -1.48
N LYS A 336 -4.87 0.17 -0.56
CA LYS A 336 -4.76 -0.41 0.77
C LYS A 336 -4.46 0.67 1.81
N THR A 337 -5.32 0.75 2.83
CA THR A 337 -5.10 1.57 4.03
C THR A 337 -4.09 0.93 4.99
N GLY A 338 -3.39 1.77 5.73
CA GLY A 338 -2.58 1.40 6.88
C GLY A 338 -2.96 2.25 8.09
N THR A 339 -3.27 1.58 9.20
CA THR A 339 -3.50 2.19 10.51
C THR A 339 -2.59 1.47 11.49
N THR A 340 -1.88 2.22 12.33
CA THR A 340 -1.08 1.63 13.41
C THR A 340 -1.92 1.47 14.67
N ASP A 341 -1.68 0.41 15.45
CA ASP A 341 -2.40 0.15 16.71
C ASP A 341 -2.28 1.30 17.73
N SER A 342 -1.24 2.13 17.59
CA SER A 342 -1.01 3.30 18.43
C SER A 342 -1.67 4.59 17.93
N PHE A 343 -2.37 4.54 16.79
CA PHE A 343 -3.04 5.69 16.16
C PHE A 343 -2.12 6.88 15.93
N ARG A 344 -0.87 6.61 15.54
CA ARG A 344 0.16 7.64 15.27
C ARG A 344 0.39 7.88 13.79
N ASP A 345 0.15 6.85 12.98
CA ASP A 345 0.41 6.88 11.54
C ASP A 345 -0.81 6.37 10.80
N ASN A 346 -1.23 7.14 9.80
CA ASN A 346 -2.23 6.74 8.82
C ASN A 346 -1.58 6.74 7.44
N TRP A 347 -1.82 5.66 6.71
CA TRP A 347 -1.26 5.44 5.39
C TRP A 347 -2.36 5.10 4.40
N THR A 348 -2.18 5.51 3.16
CA THR A 348 -2.88 4.92 2.03
C THR A 348 -1.91 4.71 0.90
N MET A 349 -1.81 3.46 0.45
CA MET A 349 -1.02 3.07 -0.70
C MET A 349 -1.98 2.64 -1.80
N GLY A 350 -1.81 3.17 -3.00
CA GLY A 350 -2.66 2.74 -4.10
C GLY A 350 -2.13 3.13 -5.47
N TYR A 351 -2.68 2.48 -6.49
CA TYR A 351 -2.17 2.56 -7.85
C TYR A 351 -3.24 2.22 -8.89
N THR A 352 -3.00 2.73 -10.09
CA THR A 352 -3.58 2.23 -11.36
C THR A 352 -2.45 1.56 -12.16
N PRO A 353 -2.72 1.01 -13.35
CA PRO A 353 -1.65 0.56 -14.25
C PRO A 353 -0.64 1.66 -14.67
N TYR A 354 -0.94 2.94 -14.43
CA TYR A 354 -0.15 4.08 -14.93
C TYR A 354 0.51 4.93 -13.85
N LEU A 355 0.08 4.79 -12.60
CA LEU A 355 0.45 5.71 -11.52
C LEU A 355 0.36 5.02 -10.18
N THR A 356 1.33 5.28 -9.31
CA THR A 356 1.32 4.89 -7.90
C THR A 356 1.39 6.12 -7.01
N VAL A 357 0.56 6.15 -5.97
CA VAL A 357 0.54 7.21 -4.97
C VAL A 357 0.57 6.59 -3.58
N GLY A 358 1.49 7.06 -2.75
CA GLY A 358 1.50 6.81 -1.32
C GLY A 358 1.21 8.11 -0.57
N THR A 359 0.37 8.04 0.45
CA THR A 359 0.11 9.16 1.36
C THR A 359 0.27 8.73 2.82
N TRP A 360 0.79 9.66 3.63
CA TRP A 360 0.86 9.55 5.08
C TRP A 360 0.20 10.76 5.74
N ALA A 361 -0.46 10.53 6.88
CA ALA A 361 -0.98 11.57 7.75
C ALA A 361 -0.72 11.21 9.21
N GLY A 362 -0.31 12.20 10.01
CA GLY A 362 0.11 11.98 11.40
C GLY A 362 0.71 13.22 12.05
N ASN A 363 1.53 13.01 13.09
CA ASN A 363 2.27 14.06 13.77
C ASN A 363 3.77 13.75 13.77
N SER A 364 4.60 14.72 13.39
CA SER A 364 6.06 14.55 13.28
C SER A 364 6.72 14.21 14.62
N ASP A 365 6.15 14.67 15.74
CA ASP A 365 6.60 14.36 17.10
C ASP A 365 6.09 13.01 17.64
N ASN A 366 5.45 12.18 16.81
CA ASN A 366 4.82 10.92 17.18
C ASN A 366 3.65 11.06 18.16
N SER A 367 3.08 12.25 18.41
CA SER A 367 1.89 12.36 19.26
C SER A 367 0.67 11.63 18.66
N ILE A 368 -0.17 11.06 19.52
CA ILE A 368 -1.34 10.25 19.13
C ILE A 368 -2.38 11.13 18.42
N MET A 369 -3.00 10.61 17.35
CA MET A 369 -4.15 11.22 16.68
C MET A 369 -5.46 10.90 17.42
N GLY A 370 -6.40 11.82 17.39
CA GLY A 370 -7.73 11.68 17.98
C GLY A 370 -8.69 10.90 17.09
N GLY A 371 -8.53 9.58 16.99
CA GLY A 371 -9.50 8.68 16.33
C GLY A 371 -9.45 8.65 14.79
N ALA A 372 -8.50 9.36 14.16
CA ALA A 372 -8.25 9.22 12.73
C ALA A 372 -7.61 7.87 12.40
N ILE A 373 -8.05 7.28 11.30
CA ILE A 373 -7.56 6.01 10.76
C ILE A 373 -7.23 6.15 9.27
N GLY A 374 -6.57 5.15 8.68
CA GLY A 374 -6.14 5.20 7.27
C GLY A 374 -7.22 5.69 6.30
N ILE A 375 -8.47 5.26 6.48
CA ILE A 375 -9.60 5.65 5.61
C ILE A 375 -10.09 7.10 5.83
N THR A 376 -9.87 7.71 6.99
CA THR A 376 -10.33 9.07 7.32
C THR A 376 -9.21 10.11 7.34
N GLY A 377 -7.94 9.69 7.46
CA GLY A 377 -6.77 10.56 7.44
C GLY A 377 -6.09 10.61 6.07
N ALA A 378 -5.44 9.51 5.68
CA ALA A 378 -4.58 9.47 4.50
C ALA A 378 -5.33 9.20 3.18
N ALA A 379 -6.45 8.46 3.24
CA ALA A 379 -7.17 8.05 2.04
C ALA A 379 -7.84 9.19 1.24
N PRO A 380 -8.45 10.22 1.87
CA PRO A 380 -8.98 11.37 1.13
C PRO A 380 -7.90 12.16 0.39
N ILE A 381 -6.72 12.31 1.00
CA ILE A 381 -5.54 12.91 0.36
C ILE A 381 -5.13 12.09 -0.88
N TRP A 382 -5.07 10.77 -0.72
CA TRP A 382 -4.72 9.85 -1.81
C TRP A 382 -5.74 9.93 -2.96
N HIS A 383 -7.03 9.95 -2.64
CA HIS A 383 -8.12 10.03 -3.62
C HIS A 383 -7.96 11.24 -4.53
N ASP A 384 -7.86 12.44 -3.95
CA ASP A 384 -7.80 13.69 -4.70
C ASP A 384 -6.53 13.81 -5.55
N ILE A 385 -5.40 13.27 -5.06
CA ILE A 385 -4.16 13.21 -5.84
C ILE A 385 -4.33 12.27 -7.05
N MET A 386 -4.89 11.07 -6.83
CA MET A 386 -5.09 10.08 -7.89
C MET A 386 -6.06 10.57 -8.97
N GLU A 387 -7.18 11.17 -8.58
CA GLU A 387 -8.17 11.75 -9.50
C GLU A 387 -7.53 12.88 -10.32
N TYR A 388 -6.86 13.82 -9.65
CA TYR A 388 -6.21 14.93 -10.34
C TYR A 388 -5.11 14.45 -11.31
N ALA A 389 -4.22 13.58 -10.87
CA ALA A 389 -3.13 13.08 -11.68
C ALA A 389 -3.65 12.28 -12.89
N SER A 390 -4.67 11.43 -12.69
CA SER A 390 -5.30 10.66 -13.77
C SER A 390 -5.91 11.56 -14.84
N GLN A 391 -6.57 12.65 -14.43
CA GLN A 391 -7.14 13.64 -15.34
C GLN A 391 -6.04 14.46 -16.05
N ARG A 392 -5.01 14.89 -15.31
CA ARG A 392 -3.89 15.68 -15.82
C ARG A 392 -3.13 14.98 -16.93
N TYR A 393 -2.84 13.69 -16.76
CA TYR A 393 -2.09 12.89 -17.73
C TYR A 393 -2.98 12.20 -18.76
N HIS A 394 -4.31 12.40 -18.69
CA HIS A 394 -5.28 11.74 -19.56
C HIS A 394 -5.15 10.21 -19.56
N PHE A 395 -4.85 9.60 -18.41
CA PHE A 395 -4.75 8.16 -18.32
C PHE A 395 -6.11 7.51 -18.59
N PRO A 396 -6.18 6.44 -19.40
CA PRO A 396 -7.43 5.73 -19.62
C PRO A 396 -7.84 4.95 -18.35
N PRO A 397 -9.14 4.73 -18.12
CA PRO A 397 -9.63 3.98 -16.96
C PRO A 397 -9.47 2.46 -17.16
N ASN A 398 -8.25 2.02 -17.52
CA ASN A 398 -7.97 0.61 -17.75
C ASN A 398 -7.92 -0.16 -16.44
N ASP A 399 -8.47 -1.38 -16.47
CA ASP A 399 -8.32 -2.34 -15.40
C ASP A 399 -6.97 -3.08 -15.49
N PHE A 400 -6.64 -3.83 -14.44
CA PHE A 400 -5.46 -4.68 -14.38
C PHE A 400 -5.60 -5.84 -15.37
N THR A 401 -4.61 -6.00 -16.25
CA THR A 401 -4.65 -7.06 -17.27
C THR A 401 -4.48 -8.43 -16.63
N LYS A 402 -5.49 -9.30 -16.78
CA LYS A 402 -5.42 -10.70 -16.36
C LYS A 402 -4.38 -11.48 -17.18
N PRO A 403 -3.40 -12.13 -16.54
CA PRO A 403 -2.42 -12.99 -17.23
C PRO A 403 -3.06 -14.23 -17.86
N ALA A 404 -2.32 -14.87 -18.77
CA ALA A 404 -2.83 -16.00 -19.55
C ALA A 404 -3.04 -17.26 -18.70
N ASP A 405 -2.20 -17.45 -17.68
CA ASP A 405 -2.16 -18.54 -16.70
C ASP A 405 -3.06 -18.29 -15.47
N VAL A 406 -3.91 -17.26 -15.52
CA VAL A 406 -4.91 -16.97 -14.48
C VAL A 406 -6.31 -17.23 -15.02
N HIS A 407 -7.10 -18.03 -14.30
CA HIS A 407 -8.44 -18.45 -14.71
C HIS A 407 -9.47 -18.25 -13.60
N ALA A 408 -10.72 -18.01 -13.97
CA ALA A 408 -11.82 -18.02 -13.01
C ALA A 408 -12.12 -19.46 -12.60
N GLY A 409 -12.20 -19.72 -11.30
CA GLY A 409 -12.55 -21.02 -10.72
C GLY A 409 -13.60 -20.86 -9.64
N THR A 410 -14.41 -21.89 -9.43
CA THR A 410 -15.47 -21.89 -8.43
C THR A 410 -15.15 -22.89 -7.34
N VAL A 411 -15.13 -22.44 -6.08
CA VAL A 411 -14.92 -23.25 -4.89
C VAL A 411 -16.09 -23.13 -3.93
N SER A 412 -16.21 -24.06 -3.00
CA SER A 412 -17.11 -23.97 -1.85
C SER A 412 -16.84 -22.68 -1.08
N ALA A 413 -17.89 -21.90 -0.87
CA ALA A 413 -17.84 -20.72 0.00
C ALA A 413 -17.80 -21.08 1.49
N ILE A 414 -17.70 -22.37 1.84
CA ILE A 414 -17.62 -22.87 3.22
C ILE A 414 -16.23 -23.44 3.52
N THR A 415 -15.71 -24.26 2.60
CA THR A 415 -14.45 -24.99 2.81
C THR A 415 -13.31 -24.48 1.94
N GLY A 416 -13.60 -23.71 0.88
CA GLY A 416 -12.61 -23.29 -0.11
C GLY A 416 -12.14 -24.42 -1.05
N LEU A 417 -12.70 -25.63 -0.94
CA LEU A 417 -12.43 -26.80 -1.79
C LEU A 417 -13.43 -26.88 -2.97
N LEU A 418 -13.35 -27.90 -3.82
CA LEU A 418 -14.32 -28.06 -4.92
C LEU A 418 -15.74 -28.28 -4.37
N PRO A 419 -16.76 -27.52 -4.83
CA PRO A 419 -18.09 -27.56 -4.24
C PRO A 419 -18.90 -28.77 -4.71
N HIS A 420 -19.80 -29.25 -3.86
CA HIS A 420 -20.86 -30.16 -4.29
C HIS A 420 -22.03 -29.41 -4.97
N PRO A 421 -22.81 -30.05 -5.86
CA PRO A 421 -24.02 -29.44 -6.40
C PRO A 421 -24.97 -28.95 -5.30
N GLY A 422 -25.31 -27.65 -5.35
CA GLY A 422 -26.19 -26.98 -4.39
C GLY A 422 -25.49 -26.39 -3.16
N GLU A 423 -24.18 -26.61 -2.99
CA GLU A 423 -23.38 -25.96 -1.95
C GLU A 423 -23.21 -24.46 -2.24
N PRO A 424 -23.23 -23.59 -1.22
CA PRO A 424 -22.79 -22.20 -1.39
C PRO A 424 -21.39 -22.16 -2.01
N ALA A 425 -21.22 -21.39 -3.07
CA ALA A 425 -19.99 -21.35 -3.84
C ALA A 425 -19.57 -19.92 -4.15
N VAL A 426 -18.27 -19.71 -4.26
CA VAL A 426 -17.64 -18.43 -4.62
C VAL A 426 -16.75 -18.64 -5.83
N THR A 427 -16.78 -17.69 -6.76
CA THR A 427 -15.93 -17.71 -7.96
C THR A 427 -14.89 -16.60 -7.84
N ASP A 428 -13.63 -16.95 -8.12
CA ASP A 428 -12.50 -16.02 -8.02
C ASP A 428 -11.38 -16.47 -8.96
N TRP A 429 -10.24 -15.79 -8.90
CA TRP A 429 -9.07 -16.02 -9.74
C TRP A 429 -8.14 -17.08 -9.16
N PHE A 430 -7.67 -17.98 -10.03
CA PHE A 430 -6.73 -19.04 -9.71
C PHE A 430 -5.58 -18.99 -10.70
N ILE A 431 -4.38 -19.26 -10.22
CA ILE A 431 -3.21 -19.48 -11.06
C ILE A 431 -3.24 -20.95 -11.48
N ASP A 432 -2.76 -21.26 -12.68
CA ASP A 432 -2.60 -22.63 -13.13
C ASP A 432 -1.91 -23.51 -12.07
N GLY A 433 -2.58 -24.61 -11.72
CA GLY A 433 -2.12 -25.55 -10.70
C GLY A 433 -2.48 -25.22 -9.25
N THR A 434 -3.09 -24.06 -8.95
CA THR A 434 -3.49 -23.70 -7.57
C THR A 434 -4.95 -24.03 -7.23
N MET A 435 -5.77 -24.36 -8.24
CA MET A 435 -7.15 -24.78 -7.99
C MET A 435 -7.20 -26.08 -7.17
N PRO A 436 -8.03 -26.17 -6.11
CA PRO A 436 -8.13 -27.38 -5.30
C PRO A 436 -8.65 -28.55 -6.14
N THR A 437 -8.14 -29.74 -5.88
CA THR A 437 -8.55 -30.99 -6.54
C THR A 437 -9.40 -31.88 -5.64
N MET A 438 -9.48 -31.56 -4.35
CA MET A 438 -10.31 -32.28 -3.38
C MET A 438 -11.71 -31.68 -3.33
N MET A 439 -12.72 -32.54 -3.20
CA MET A 439 -14.09 -32.15 -2.96
C MET A 439 -14.28 -31.66 -1.52
N SER A 440 -15.16 -30.67 -1.36
CA SER A 440 -15.66 -30.22 -0.06
C SER A 440 -16.23 -31.40 0.72
N ASN A 441 -15.94 -31.47 2.02
CA ASN A 441 -16.57 -32.46 2.90
C ASN A 441 -17.97 -31.99 3.39
N TYR A 442 -18.40 -30.80 2.98
CA TYR A 442 -19.71 -30.26 3.32
C TYR A 442 -20.77 -30.80 2.35
N THR A 443 -21.77 -31.48 2.90
CA THR A 443 -22.92 -31.96 2.12
C THR A 443 -24.17 -31.18 2.47
N VAL A 444 -24.80 -30.56 1.48
CA VAL A 444 -26.13 -29.95 1.65
C VAL A 444 -27.14 -31.05 1.89
N ASN A 445 -27.85 -31.01 3.03
CA ASN A 445 -28.86 -32.00 3.35
C ASN A 445 -30.12 -31.75 2.48
N ASN A 446 -30.13 -32.31 1.27
CA ASN A 446 -31.18 -32.12 0.27
C ASN A 446 -32.51 -32.85 0.59
N ASN A 447 -32.80 -33.18 1.86
CA ASN A 447 -34.04 -33.88 2.24
C ASN A 447 -34.87 -33.15 3.31
N PRO A 448 -35.67 -32.14 2.93
CA PRO A 448 -36.75 -31.68 3.81
C PRO A 448 -37.94 -32.67 3.86
N ARG A 449 -37.99 -33.71 3.01
CA ARG A 449 -39.23 -34.51 2.78
C ARG A 449 -39.08 -36.03 2.58
N LYS A 450 -38.04 -36.70 3.10
CA LYS A 450 -38.00 -38.18 3.08
C LYS A 450 -38.30 -38.89 4.41
N ASN A 451 -38.53 -38.15 5.50
CA ASN A 451 -38.82 -38.77 6.81
C ASN A 451 -40.25 -38.59 7.34
N CYS A 452 -41.21 -38.07 6.57
CA CYS A 452 -42.63 -38.10 6.98
C CYS A 452 -43.33 -39.29 6.26
N ASN A 453 -42.96 -40.53 6.63
CA ASN A 453 -43.77 -41.72 6.33
C ASN A 453 -45.05 -41.67 7.20
N GLY A 454 -46.08 -40.99 6.70
CA GLY A 454 -47.47 -41.25 7.08
C GLY A 454 -47.93 -40.92 8.51
N LYS A 455 -47.21 -40.09 9.29
CA LYS A 455 -47.72 -39.62 10.60
C LYS A 455 -47.95 -38.11 10.61
N ARG A 456 -49.19 -37.72 10.91
CA ARG A 456 -49.63 -36.34 11.15
C ARG A 456 -48.98 -35.86 12.45
N ASN A 457 -47.78 -35.27 12.37
CA ASN A 457 -47.16 -34.32 13.32
C ASN A 457 -45.65 -34.28 13.04
N CYS A 458 -45.24 -33.57 11.99
CA CYS A 458 -43.84 -33.18 11.82
C CYS A 458 -43.71 -31.74 12.37
N GLN A 459 -43.25 -31.58 13.62
CA GLN A 459 -42.84 -30.28 14.17
C GLN A 459 -41.61 -29.78 13.40
N GLN A 460 -41.58 -28.50 13.04
CA GLN A 460 -40.40 -27.87 12.43
C GLN A 460 -39.21 -27.95 13.40
N PRO A 461 -37.99 -28.24 12.93
CA PRO A 461 -36.83 -28.13 13.79
C PRO A 461 -36.57 -26.66 14.09
N GLN A 462 -36.52 -26.33 15.38
CA GLN A 462 -35.94 -25.08 15.86
C GLN A 462 -34.52 -24.96 15.30
N GLN A 463 -34.14 -23.74 14.91
CA GLN A 463 -32.77 -23.37 14.55
C GLN A 463 -31.86 -23.64 15.74
N GLY A 464 -31.25 -24.82 15.79
CA GLY A 464 -30.24 -25.21 16.77
C GLY A 464 -28.84 -24.88 16.24
N GLY A 465 -28.05 -24.19 17.07
CA GLY A 465 -26.76 -23.61 16.75
C GLY A 465 -25.77 -24.54 16.06
N GLY A 466 -25.08 -23.99 15.06
CA GLY A 466 -24.00 -24.64 14.34
C GLY A 466 -22.83 -24.94 15.27
N LEU A 467 -22.56 -26.22 15.49
CA LEU A 467 -21.25 -26.70 15.86
C LEU A 467 -20.43 -26.81 14.56
N PHE A 468 -19.55 -25.85 14.34
CA PHE A 468 -18.49 -25.97 13.34
C PHE A 468 -17.52 -27.08 13.79
N PRO A 469 -17.20 -28.08 12.95
CA PRO A 469 -16.08 -28.96 13.23
C PRO A 469 -14.78 -28.16 13.03
N ASN A 470 -13.92 -28.14 14.06
CA ASN A 470 -12.53 -27.70 13.94
C ASN A 470 -11.86 -28.42 12.76
N PRO A 471 -11.27 -27.72 11.78
CA PRO A 471 -10.37 -28.36 10.84
C PRO A 471 -9.04 -28.61 11.57
N ILE A 472 -8.89 -29.79 12.16
CA ILE A 472 -7.57 -30.31 12.51
C ILE A 472 -6.88 -30.68 11.19
N ILE A 473 -6.13 -29.74 10.62
CA ILE A 473 -5.12 -30.07 9.63
C ILE A 473 -3.95 -30.65 10.42
N GLY A 474 -3.93 -31.98 10.52
CA GLY A 474 -2.80 -32.71 11.05
C GLY A 474 -1.60 -32.54 10.11
N LEU A 475 -0.69 -31.63 10.46
CA LEU A 475 0.69 -31.74 10.05
C LEU A 475 1.28 -32.92 10.81
N ASN A 476 1.63 -33.99 10.10
CA ASN A 476 2.47 -35.06 10.63
C ASN A 476 3.85 -34.99 9.97
N PRO A 477 4.89 -35.43 10.70
CA PRO A 477 6.19 -34.75 10.82
C PRO A 477 7.10 -34.78 9.60
#